data_AF-A0A9R1STD4-F1
#
_entry.id   AF-A0A9R1STD4-F1
#
_cell.length_a   1.000
_cell.length_b   1.000
_cell.length_c   1.000
_cell.angle_alpha   90.00
_cell.angle_beta   90.00
_cell.angle_gamma   90.00
#
_symmetry.space_group_name_H-M   'P 1'
#
loop_
_entity.id
_entity.type
_entity.pdbx_description
1 polymer ?
#
loop_
_entity_poly.entity_id
_entity_poly.type
_entity_poly.pdbx_seq_one_letter_code
_entity_poly.pdbx_strand_id
1 'polypeptide(L)'
;MIGRRIIMIFTISIPMISAMSSKDAVLRLTQVTMASCTYDKDCTENAYCWNHETCYCMEGYLVNRNQSALECLKIASEIGDPCTLDVQCHVTFTAQAECRNNICVCSEGSHYESESKRCYESIGIGHMCQTSYNCHISDGSPSFCVDGFCRCPRQHHPNGKECLKSAFLGDQCSIDDECFDLHSHCTGTCTCKVGYVRSSDGKQCLKAAESMGDPCIEDSQCTASLRNSKCGDDNTCTCLVNLKLRGSSCFRKLNSQMLGKGCVNRAQCVEPTIPETALDETDVTNVDCINGRCSCAVGYTQTEAMDDCIRFSENGTSKSKNASVSLLFSSILIYLAHLNQGCNKQ
;
A
#
# COMPACT_ATOMS: atom_id res chain seq x y z
N MET A 1 -15.63 81.07 27.18
CA MET A 1 -16.20 80.35 28.36
C MET A 1 -16.76 79.03 27.86
N ILE A 2 -16.00 77.94 28.04
CA ILE A 2 -16.35 76.59 27.57
C ILE A 2 -16.94 75.84 28.76
N GLY A 3 -18.26 75.62 28.75
CA GLY A 3 -18.96 74.85 29.79
C GLY A 3 -18.77 73.35 29.58
N ARG A 4 -18.08 72.69 30.51
CA ARG A 4 -17.95 71.22 30.59
C ARG A 4 -19.31 70.59 30.94
N ARG A 5 -19.84 69.74 30.07
CA ARG A 5 -20.90 68.78 30.43
C ARG A 5 -20.24 67.56 31.09
N ILE A 6 -20.59 67.31 32.35
CA ILE A 6 -20.21 66.12 33.11
C ILE A 6 -21.13 64.97 32.66
N ILE A 7 -20.54 63.91 32.10
CA ILE A 7 -21.24 62.65 31.80
C ILE A 7 -21.00 61.71 32.99
N MET A 8 -22.05 61.47 33.77
CA MET A 8 -22.06 60.44 34.82
C MET A 8 -22.17 59.06 34.15
N ILE A 9 -21.14 58.23 34.26
CA ILE A 9 -21.16 56.83 33.82
C ILE A 9 -21.67 55.99 34.99
N PHE A 10 -22.91 55.51 34.91
CA PHE A 10 -23.43 54.47 35.80
C PHE A 10 -23.00 53.11 35.26
N THR A 11 -22.09 52.42 35.95
CA THR A 11 -21.77 51.02 35.67
C THR A 11 -22.86 50.14 36.30
N ILE A 12 -23.77 49.64 35.48
CA ILE A 12 -24.72 48.60 35.88
C ILE A 12 -23.97 47.26 35.81
N SER A 13 -23.64 46.71 36.97
CA SER A 13 -23.12 45.35 37.11
C SER A 13 -24.22 44.35 36.80
N ILE A 14 -24.20 43.75 35.62
CA ILE A 14 -25.06 42.62 35.26
C ILE A 14 -24.47 41.37 35.93
N PRO A 15 -25.23 40.62 36.75
CA PRO A 15 -24.71 39.39 37.36
C PRO A 15 -24.47 38.35 36.26
N MET A 16 -23.28 37.75 36.29
CA MET A 16 -22.91 36.63 35.43
C MET A 16 -23.87 35.47 35.67
N ILE A 17 -24.79 35.22 34.74
CA ILE A 17 -25.53 33.97 34.67
C ILE A 17 -24.53 32.93 34.17
N SER A 18 -24.10 32.03 35.05
CA SER A 18 -23.27 30.88 34.68
C SER A 18 -24.05 30.03 33.69
N ALA A 19 -23.58 29.94 32.45
CA ALA A 19 -24.15 29.03 31.47
C ALA A 19 -23.90 27.58 31.93
N MET A 20 -24.97 26.84 32.23
CA MET A 20 -24.90 25.40 32.48
C MET A 20 -24.39 24.70 31.21
N SER A 21 -23.45 23.76 31.37
CA SER A 21 -22.96 22.95 30.26
C SER A 21 -24.09 22.07 29.70
N SER A 22 -24.09 21.79 28.39
CA SER A 22 -25.02 20.85 27.74
C SER A 22 -25.06 19.49 28.46
N LYS A 23 -23.94 19.05 29.04
CA LYS A 23 -23.85 17.83 29.85
C LYS A 23 -24.62 17.91 31.17
N ASP A 24 -24.59 19.06 31.85
CA ASP A 24 -25.27 19.27 33.14
C ASP A 24 -26.79 19.34 32.97
N ALA A 25 -27.25 19.90 31.84
CA ALA A 25 -28.67 19.94 31.50
C ALA A 25 -29.22 18.52 31.23
N VAL A 26 -28.49 17.70 30.47
CA VAL A 26 -28.89 16.31 30.16
C VAL A 26 -28.89 15.44 31.42
N LEU A 27 -27.87 15.57 32.29
CA LEU A 27 -27.81 14.83 33.54
C LEU A 27 -28.99 15.17 34.47
N ARG A 28 -29.35 16.46 34.57
CA ARG A 28 -30.52 16.86 35.36
C ARG A 28 -31.85 16.34 34.80
N LEU A 29 -31.99 16.19 33.49
CA LEU A 29 -33.17 15.58 32.87
C LEU A 29 -33.31 14.10 33.23
N THR A 30 -32.20 13.37 33.39
CA THR A 30 -32.20 11.94 33.75
C THR A 30 -32.50 11.65 35.24
N GLN A 31 -32.59 12.70 36.07
CA GLN A 31 -32.83 12.60 37.52
C GLN A 31 -34.29 12.87 37.91
N VAL A 32 -35.12 13.38 37.00
CA VAL A 32 -36.52 13.74 37.30
C VAL A 32 -37.43 12.49 37.26
N THR A 33 -38.00 12.15 38.40
CA THR A 33 -38.88 10.97 38.51
C THR A 33 -40.29 11.21 38.01
N MET A 34 -40.73 12.47 37.94
CA MET A 34 -42.13 12.91 37.72
C MET A 34 -43.13 12.41 38.79
N ALA A 35 -42.66 11.85 39.90
CA ALA A 35 -43.51 11.53 41.05
C ALA A 35 -43.71 12.76 41.93
N SER A 36 -44.94 13.01 42.37
CA SER A 36 -45.27 14.13 43.26
C SER A 36 -44.89 13.84 44.72
N CYS A 37 -44.48 14.87 45.47
CA CYS A 37 -44.08 14.74 46.87
C CYS A 37 -44.32 16.03 47.66
N THR A 38 -44.34 15.95 48.98
CA THR A 38 -44.27 17.12 49.89
C THR A 38 -42.98 17.10 50.70
N TYR A 39 -42.49 15.92 51.07
CA TYR A 39 -41.25 15.70 51.83
C TYR A 39 -40.41 14.58 51.23
N ASP A 40 -39.12 14.52 51.56
CA ASP A 40 -38.19 13.49 51.05
C ASP A 40 -38.64 12.06 51.32
N LYS A 41 -39.32 11.82 52.46
CA LYS A 41 -39.88 10.50 52.83
C LYS A 41 -40.99 10.01 51.89
N ASP A 42 -41.56 10.90 51.09
CA ASP A 42 -42.58 10.55 50.09
C ASP A 42 -41.92 9.99 48.81
N CYS A 43 -40.59 10.12 48.69
CA CYS A 43 -39.82 9.65 47.55
C CYS A 43 -39.22 8.26 47.80
N THR A 44 -38.84 7.57 46.71
CA THR A 44 -38.13 6.29 46.75
C THR A 44 -36.72 6.45 47.37
N GLU A 45 -36.06 5.34 47.68
CA GLU A 45 -34.70 5.37 48.23
C GLU A 45 -33.74 6.09 47.27
N ASN A 46 -32.79 6.86 47.81
CA ASN A 46 -31.84 7.69 47.05
C ASN A 46 -32.51 8.79 46.21
N ALA A 47 -33.69 9.26 46.62
CA ALA A 47 -34.35 10.45 46.08
C ALA A 47 -34.67 11.49 47.16
N TYR A 48 -34.89 12.73 46.73
CA TYR A 48 -35.31 13.86 47.58
C TYR A 48 -36.46 14.63 46.90
N CYS A 49 -37.24 15.33 47.70
CA CYS A 49 -38.36 16.14 47.24
C CYS A 49 -37.90 17.57 46.93
N TRP A 50 -37.99 17.98 45.68
CA TRP A 50 -37.66 19.34 45.27
C TRP A 50 -38.91 20.21 45.21
N ASN A 51 -38.81 21.42 45.77
CA ASN A 51 -39.89 22.43 45.79
C ASN A 51 -41.24 21.95 46.35
N HIS A 52 -41.25 20.88 47.17
CA HIS A 52 -42.48 20.26 47.69
C HIS A 52 -43.44 19.88 46.55
N GLU A 53 -42.89 19.50 45.39
CA GLU A 53 -43.67 19.26 44.18
C GLU A 53 -43.28 17.94 43.51
N THR A 54 -41.99 17.68 43.30
CA THR A 54 -41.53 16.53 42.51
C THR A 54 -40.29 15.87 43.11
N CYS A 55 -40.24 14.54 43.09
CA CYS A 55 -39.07 13.76 43.51
C CYS A 55 -37.96 13.77 42.45
N TYR A 56 -36.73 13.93 42.92
CA TYR A 56 -35.51 13.85 42.12
C TYR A 56 -34.60 12.77 42.69
N CYS A 57 -33.98 11.96 41.84
CA CYS A 57 -32.88 11.12 42.29
C CYS A 57 -31.72 12.00 42.77
N MET A 58 -31.03 11.55 43.82
CA MET A 58 -29.84 12.20 44.34
C MET A 58 -28.73 12.24 43.28
N GLU A 59 -27.74 13.13 43.47
CA GLU A 59 -26.58 13.19 42.59
C GLU A 59 -25.86 11.83 42.54
N GLY A 60 -25.44 11.41 41.34
CA GLY A 60 -24.87 10.07 41.14
C GLY A 60 -25.91 8.95 41.01
N TYR A 61 -27.21 9.26 40.96
CA TYR A 61 -28.27 8.30 40.68
C TYR A 61 -29.07 8.68 39.43
N LEU A 62 -29.54 7.68 38.69
CA LEU A 62 -30.40 7.81 37.51
C LEU A 62 -31.79 7.24 37.80
N VAL A 63 -32.81 7.81 37.17
CA VAL A 63 -34.18 7.31 37.27
C VAL A 63 -34.34 6.05 36.42
N ASN A 64 -34.74 4.94 37.04
CA ASN A 64 -35.25 3.79 36.31
C ASN A 64 -36.77 3.67 36.54
N ARG A 65 -37.52 3.62 35.45
CA ARG A 65 -38.98 3.44 35.46
C ARG A 65 -39.30 2.04 34.94
N ASN A 66 -39.49 1.11 35.85
CA ASN A 66 -40.09 -0.16 35.50
C ASN A 66 -41.63 -0.03 35.56
N GLN A 67 -42.37 -0.93 34.91
CA GLN A 67 -43.83 -0.91 34.81
C GLN A 67 -44.56 -0.96 36.16
N SER A 68 -43.87 -1.25 37.27
CA SER A 68 -44.45 -1.39 38.60
C SER A 68 -43.68 -0.69 39.73
N ALA A 69 -42.51 -0.11 39.45
CA ALA A 69 -41.67 0.52 40.47
C ALA A 69 -40.78 1.62 39.89
N LEU A 70 -40.69 2.71 40.63
CA LEU A 70 -39.75 3.81 40.41
C LEU A 70 -38.57 3.61 41.36
N GLU A 71 -37.36 3.49 40.79
CA GLU A 71 -36.13 3.34 41.55
C GLU A 71 -35.05 4.32 41.06
N CYS A 72 -34.20 4.75 41.99
CA CYS A 72 -33.01 5.53 41.69
C CYS A 72 -31.80 4.61 41.71
N LEU A 73 -31.26 4.30 40.53
CA LEU A 73 -30.11 3.41 40.37
C LEU A 73 -28.81 4.20 40.45
N LYS A 74 -27.84 3.68 41.20
CA LYS A 74 -26.52 4.29 41.31
C LYS A 74 -25.81 4.24 39.95
N ILE A 75 -25.31 5.38 39.49
CA ILE A 75 -24.47 5.51 38.30
C ILE A 75 -23.10 4.91 38.61
N ALA A 76 -22.60 4.07 37.71
CA ALA A 76 -21.27 3.49 37.84
C ALA A 76 -20.20 4.56 37.63
N SER A 77 -19.20 4.58 38.50
CA SER A 77 -18.08 5.53 38.49
C SER A 77 -16.81 4.92 37.89
N GLU A 78 -16.60 3.61 38.07
CA GLU A 78 -15.47 2.86 37.53
C GLU A 78 -15.92 1.56 36.85
N ILE A 79 -15.12 1.06 35.90
CA ILE A 79 -15.33 -0.28 35.33
C ILE A 79 -15.17 -1.30 36.46
N GLY A 80 -16.08 -2.28 36.51
CA GLY A 80 -16.18 -3.23 37.62
C GLY A 80 -17.18 -2.82 38.70
N ASP A 81 -17.71 -1.60 38.68
CA ASP A 81 -18.76 -1.19 39.61
C ASP A 81 -20.03 -2.06 39.46
N PRO A 82 -20.74 -2.32 40.57
CA PRO A 82 -21.92 -3.15 40.56
C PRO A 82 -23.06 -2.49 39.77
N CYS A 83 -23.76 -3.29 38.97
CA CYS A 83 -24.88 -2.85 38.17
C CYS A 83 -25.96 -3.94 38.09
N THR A 84 -27.15 -3.52 37.71
CA THR A 84 -28.27 -4.41 37.32
C THR A 84 -28.71 -4.15 35.88
N LEU A 85 -28.44 -2.96 35.34
CA LEU A 85 -28.83 -2.55 33.99
C LEU A 85 -27.69 -1.78 33.30
N ASP A 86 -27.61 -1.91 31.98
CA ASP A 86 -26.58 -1.25 31.15
C ASP A 86 -26.61 0.28 31.29
N VAL A 87 -27.78 0.87 31.53
CA VAL A 87 -27.95 2.31 31.70
C VAL A 87 -27.09 2.89 32.83
N GLN A 88 -26.78 2.11 33.88
CA GLN A 88 -25.88 2.53 34.95
C GLN A 88 -24.43 2.70 34.46
N CYS A 89 -24.03 1.90 33.46
CA CYS A 89 -22.72 1.93 32.85
C CYS A 89 -22.64 2.99 31.73
N HIS A 90 -23.71 3.15 30.93
CA HIS A 90 -23.73 4.03 29.76
C HIS A 90 -23.44 5.50 30.06
N VAL A 91 -23.92 5.99 31.20
CA VAL A 91 -23.79 7.42 31.58
C VAL A 91 -22.32 7.83 31.69
N THR A 92 -21.49 6.98 32.30
CA THR A 92 -20.07 7.27 32.50
C THR A 92 -19.23 6.78 31.33
N PHE A 93 -19.48 5.55 30.86
CA PHE A 93 -18.57 4.83 29.97
C PHE A 93 -18.96 4.82 28.49
N THR A 94 -20.03 5.53 28.09
CA THR A 94 -20.65 5.50 26.74
C THR A 94 -21.53 4.28 26.48
N ALA A 95 -22.21 4.27 25.33
CA ALA A 95 -23.06 3.17 24.88
C ALA A 95 -22.28 1.88 24.55
N GLN A 96 -20.94 1.89 24.62
CA GLN A 96 -20.08 0.73 24.42
C GLN A 96 -19.80 -0.04 25.73
N ALA A 97 -20.53 0.27 26.80
CA ALA A 97 -20.45 -0.43 28.08
C ALA A 97 -21.74 -1.22 28.35
N GLU A 98 -21.63 -2.35 29.01
CA GLU A 98 -22.77 -3.19 29.37
C GLU A 98 -22.64 -3.68 30.81
N CYS A 99 -23.78 -4.00 31.41
CA CYS A 99 -23.84 -4.68 32.68
C CYS A 99 -23.80 -6.18 32.47
N ARG A 100 -22.61 -6.78 32.65
CA ARG A 100 -22.41 -8.22 32.46
C ARG A 100 -21.95 -8.85 33.76
N ASN A 101 -22.64 -9.89 34.20
CA ASN A 101 -22.38 -10.56 35.48
C ASN A 101 -22.43 -9.61 36.69
N ASN A 102 -23.41 -8.69 36.69
CA ASN A 102 -23.65 -7.68 37.73
C ASN A 102 -22.52 -6.65 37.93
N ILE A 103 -21.62 -6.50 36.95
CA ILE A 103 -20.57 -5.48 36.95
C ILE A 103 -20.52 -4.75 35.60
N CYS A 104 -20.17 -3.46 35.62
CA CYS A 104 -19.98 -2.70 34.40
C CYS A 104 -18.69 -3.13 33.69
N VAL A 105 -18.80 -3.49 32.42
CA VAL A 105 -17.68 -3.84 31.54
C VAL A 105 -17.87 -3.20 30.17
N CYS A 106 -16.83 -3.14 29.34
CA CYS A 106 -17.03 -2.81 27.93
C CYS A 106 -17.69 -3.98 27.18
N SER A 107 -18.60 -3.65 26.28
CA SER A 107 -19.31 -4.60 25.43
C SER A 107 -18.37 -5.36 24.52
N GLU A 108 -18.86 -6.47 23.97
CA GLU A 108 -18.10 -7.25 22.97
C GLU A 108 -17.67 -6.36 21.78
N GLY A 109 -16.42 -6.53 21.34
CA GLY A 109 -15.83 -5.69 20.30
C GLY A 109 -15.42 -4.29 20.76
N SER A 110 -15.55 -3.94 22.04
CA SER A 110 -15.14 -2.66 22.62
C SER A 110 -14.03 -2.83 23.67
N HIS A 111 -13.28 -1.76 23.93
CA HIS A 111 -12.20 -1.74 24.93
C HIS A 111 -12.33 -0.50 25.82
N TYR A 112 -11.70 -0.57 26.99
CA TYR A 112 -11.66 0.55 27.94
C TYR A 112 -10.44 1.43 27.68
N GLU A 113 -10.66 2.72 27.46
CA GLU A 113 -9.62 3.72 27.38
C GLU A 113 -9.46 4.42 28.73
N SER A 114 -8.27 4.28 29.31
CA SER A 114 -7.94 4.79 30.64
C SER A 114 -7.86 6.32 30.71
N GLU A 115 -7.41 7.00 29.66
CA GLU A 115 -7.24 8.46 29.66
C GLU A 115 -8.59 9.18 29.66
N SER A 116 -9.53 8.69 28.86
CA SER A 116 -10.88 9.26 28.74
C SER A 116 -11.89 8.62 29.70
N LYS A 117 -11.51 7.53 30.37
CA LYS A 117 -12.32 6.70 31.28
C LYS A 117 -13.63 6.24 30.63
N ARG A 118 -13.55 5.75 29.41
CA ARG A 118 -14.71 5.39 28.57
C ARG A 118 -14.45 4.13 27.76
N CYS A 119 -15.53 3.46 27.37
CA CYS A 119 -15.47 2.37 26.40
C CYS A 119 -15.57 2.93 24.98
N TYR A 120 -14.75 2.38 24.08
CA TYR A 120 -14.77 2.67 22.65
C TYR A 120 -14.86 1.37 21.86
N GLU A 121 -15.53 1.43 20.72
CA GLU A 121 -15.49 0.36 19.74
C GLU A 121 -14.05 0.14 19.30
N SER A 122 -13.61 -1.12 19.27
CA SER A 122 -12.26 -1.53 18.90
C SER A 122 -12.17 -1.69 17.39
N ILE A 123 -11.43 -0.80 16.74
CA ILE A 123 -11.30 -0.71 15.30
C ILE A 123 -9.84 -1.00 14.92
N GLY A 124 -9.65 -1.96 14.01
CA GLY A 124 -8.34 -2.36 13.52
C GLY A 124 -7.76 -1.41 12.46
N ILE A 125 -6.48 -1.59 12.14
CA ILE A 125 -5.79 -0.83 11.10
C ILE A 125 -6.52 -0.91 9.76
N GLY A 126 -6.58 0.22 9.05
CA GLY A 126 -7.22 0.33 7.74
C GLY A 126 -8.74 0.49 7.77
N HIS A 127 -9.39 0.39 8.95
CA HIS A 127 -10.82 0.60 9.10
C HIS A 127 -11.17 2.01 9.58
N MET A 128 -12.42 2.42 9.32
CA MET A 128 -12.91 3.76 9.60
C MET A 128 -13.03 4.01 11.10
N CYS A 129 -12.59 5.17 11.57
CA CYS A 129 -12.61 5.57 12.97
C CYS A 129 -13.16 6.99 13.13
N GLN A 130 -13.66 7.30 14.33
CA GLN A 130 -14.10 8.65 14.69
C GLN A 130 -13.01 9.39 15.47
N THR A 131 -12.31 8.67 16.35
CA THR A 131 -11.26 9.19 17.22
C THR A 131 -10.12 8.20 17.33
N SER A 132 -8.92 8.64 17.74
CA SER A 132 -7.79 7.73 17.97
C SER A 132 -8.07 6.67 19.03
N TYR A 133 -8.97 6.94 19.99
CA TYR A 133 -9.40 5.96 20.98
C TYR A 133 -10.21 4.79 20.40
N ASN A 134 -10.69 4.89 19.15
CA ASN A 134 -11.26 3.71 18.49
C ASN A 134 -10.18 2.73 18.03
N CYS A 135 -8.97 3.22 17.76
CA CYS A 135 -7.93 2.44 17.11
C CYS A 135 -7.22 1.56 18.14
N HIS A 136 -7.57 0.28 18.12
CA HIS A 136 -7.10 -0.71 19.08
C HIS A 136 -6.63 -1.96 18.36
N ILE A 137 -5.36 -2.31 18.58
CA ILE A 137 -4.67 -3.42 17.91
C ILE A 137 -4.20 -4.46 18.91
N SER A 138 -4.05 -5.71 18.44
CA SER A 138 -3.89 -6.89 19.29
C SER A 138 -2.60 -6.93 20.10
N ASP A 139 -1.54 -6.32 19.58
CA ASP A 139 -0.24 -6.22 20.24
C ASP A 139 -0.18 -5.09 21.29
N GLY A 140 -1.26 -4.31 21.43
CA GLY A 140 -1.33 -3.14 22.31
C GLY A 140 -0.43 -1.99 21.87
N SER A 141 0.14 -2.03 20.66
CA SER A 141 0.95 -0.93 20.16
C SER A 141 0.07 0.29 19.84
N PRO A 142 0.62 1.52 19.91
CA PRO A 142 -0.17 2.71 19.66
C PRO A 142 -0.67 2.73 18.21
N SER A 143 -1.93 3.09 18.00
CA SER A 143 -2.48 3.37 16.67
C SER A 143 -3.39 4.59 16.72
N PHE A 144 -3.54 5.29 15.59
CA PHE A 144 -4.18 6.60 15.56
C PHE A 144 -5.20 6.74 14.45
N CYS A 145 -6.24 7.54 14.69
CA CYS A 145 -7.22 7.85 13.68
C CYS A 145 -6.70 8.99 12.79
N VAL A 146 -6.29 8.66 11.58
CA VAL A 146 -5.70 9.60 10.60
C VAL A 146 -6.53 9.56 9.32
N ASP A 147 -7.01 10.72 8.90
CA ASP A 147 -7.93 10.88 7.76
C ASP A 147 -9.20 10.02 7.87
N GLY A 148 -9.64 9.74 9.10
CA GLY A 148 -10.81 8.90 9.38
C GLY A 148 -10.54 7.40 9.32
N PHE A 149 -9.28 6.95 9.24
CA PHE A 149 -8.89 5.54 9.27
C PHE A 149 -7.83 5.27 10.33
N CYS A 150 -7.90 4.09 10.97
CA CYS A 150 -6.87 3.68 11.91
C CYS A 150 -5.56 3.38 11.19
N ARG A 151 -4.48 4.02 11.62
CA ARG A 151 -3.14 3.91 11.02
C ARG A 151 -2.07 3.66 12.08
N CYS A 152 -1.00 3.04 11.62
CA CYS A 152 0.20 2.83 12.40
C CYS A 152 0.90 4.15 12.77
N PRO A 153 1.67 4.15 13.86
CA PRO A 153 2.45 5.30 14.28
C PRO A 153 3.54 5.61 13.26
N ARG A 154 4.21 6.75 13.42
CA ARG A 154 5.35 7.09 12.56
C ARG A 154 6.41 5.98 12.61
N GLN A 155 7.07 5.76 11.48
CA GLN A 155 8.11 4.73 11.30
C GLN A 155 7.60 3.29 11.53
N HIS A 156 6.29 3.07 11.47
CA HIS A 156 5.69 1.76 11.50
C HIS A 156 4.76 1.59 10.31
N HIS A 157 4.60 0.36 9.86
CA HIS A 157 3.72 0.01 8.76
C HIS A 157 2.78 -1.13 9.18
N PRO A 158 1.62 -1.25 8.53
CA PRO A 158 0.69 -2.33 8.84
C PRO A 158 1.25 -3.68 8.42
N ASN A 159 1.20 -4.66 9.33
CA ASN A 159 1.29 -6.08 9.00
C ASN A 159 0.04 -6.79 9.51
N GLY A 160 -0.95 -6.97 8.63
CA GLY A 160 -2.27 -7.48 9.02
C GLY A 160 -2.97 -6.57 10.04
N LYS A 161 -3.06 -7.03 11.29
CA LYS A 161 -3.70 -6.31 12.41
C LYS A 161 -2.72 -5.60 13.35
N GLU A 162 -1.44 -5.66 13.05
CA GLU A 162 -0.35 -5.18 13.90
C GLU A 162 0.43 -4.06 13.21
N CYS A 163 1.20 -3.31 14.00
CA CYS A 163 2.07 -2.26 13.48
C CYS A 163 3.54 -2.65 13.69
N LEU A 164 4.20 -3.02 12.60
CA LEU A 164 5.62 -3.36 12.63
C LEU A 164 6.48 -2.14 12.38
N LYS A 165 7.59 -2.05 13.10
CA LYS A 165 8.61 -1.03 12.86
C LYS A 165 9.14 -1.19 11.44
N SER A 166 9.08 -0.11 10.67
CA SER A 166 9.56 -0.09 9.29
C SER A 166 11.08 -0.10 9.24
N ALA A 167 11.65 -1.11 8.59
CA ALA A 167 13.03 -1.14 8.14
C ALA A 167 13.06 -0.84 6.63
N PHE A 168 13.84 0.16 6.22
CA PHE A 168 14.02 0.51 4.82
C PHE A 168 15.15 -0.30 4.19
N LEU A 169 15.28 -0.24 2.86
CA LEU A 169 16.35 -0.93 2.16
C LEU A 169 17.73 -0.55 2.70
N GLY A 170 18.50 -1.56 3.13
CA GLY A 170 19.80 -1.41 3.79
C GLY A 170 19.75 -1.32 5.31
N ASP A 171 18.59 -1.10 5.92
CA ASP A 171 18.43 -1.14 7.37
C ASP A 171 18.51 -2.58 7.90
N GLN A 172 18.87 -2.71 9.18
CA GLN A 172 18.87 -4.00 9.88
C GLN A 172 17.45 -4.55 10.01
N CYS A 173 17.32 -5.86 9.86
CA CYS A 173 16.06 -6.57 10.02
C CYS A 173 16.32 -7.96 10.63
N SER A 174 15.29 -8.55 11.21
CA SER A 174 15.29 -9.92 11.73
C SER A 174 14.34 -10.85 10.97
N ILE A 175 13.25 -10.31 10.43
CA ILE A 175 12.23 -11.01 9.66
C ILE A 175 11.81 -10.19 8.44
N ASP A 176 11.28 -10.84 7.41
CA ASP A 176 10.88 -10.18 6.17
C ASP A 176 9.83 -9.08 6.37
N ASP A 177 8.88 -9.32 7.26
CA ASP A 177 7.75 -8.40 7.50
C ASP A 177 8.19 -7.07 8.15
N GLU A 178 9.43 -6.96 8.64
CA GLU A 178 9.97 -5.65 9.08
C GLU A 178 10.30 -4.75 7.89
N CYS A 179 10.61 -5.34 6.73
CA CYS A 179 11.03 -4.60 5.56
C CYS A 179 9.84 -3.91 4.88
N PHE A 180 9.91 -2.58 4.80
CA PHE A 180 8.80 -1.74 4.34
C PHE A 180 8.44 -1.95 2.85
N ASP A 181 9.43 -2.23 2.00
CA ASP A 181 9.18 -2.50 0.59
C ASP A 181 8.70 -3.95 0.41
N LEU A 182 7.52 -4.14 -0.18
CA LEU A 182 6.89 -5.45 -0.37
C LEU A 182 7.76 -6.43 -1.19
N HIS A 183 8.62 -5.90 -2.07
CA HIS A 183 9.54 -6.68 -2.90
C HIS A 183 10.93 -6.83 -2.29
N SER A 184 11.06 -6.59 -0.99
CA SER A 184 12.28 -6.85 -0.22
C SER A 184 12.12 -8.04 0.72
N HIS A 185 13.25 -8.61 1.15
CA HIS A 185 13.38 -9.74 2.08
C HIS A 185 14.53 -9.45 3.04
N CYS A 186 14.50 -10.04 4.22
CA CYS A 186 15.51 -9.86 5.24
C CYS A 186 16.67 -10.85 5.11
N THR A 187 17.91 -10.36 4.96
CA THR A 187 19.13 -11.19 5.01
C THR A 187 20.12 -10.66 6.07
N GLY A 188 19.58 -10.16 7.19
CA GLY A 188 20.28 -9.33 8.18
C GLY A 188 20.18 -7.84 7.88
N THR A 189 19.96 -7.47 6.62
CA THR A 189 19.44 -6.17 6.20
C THR A 189 18.36 -6.35 5.14
N CYS A 190 17.48 -5.36 5.00
CA CYS A 190 16.45 -5.39 3.97
C CYS A 190 17.08 -5.24 2.58
N THR A 191 16.93 -6.26 1.74
CA THR A 191 17.46 -6.30 0.36
C THR A 191 16.37 -6.70 -0.62
N CYS A 192 16.52 -6.35 -1.90
CA CYS A 192 15.52 -6.70 -2.91
C CYS A 192 15.47 -8.21 -3.14
N LYS A 193 14.24 -8.73 -3.26
CA LYS A 193 13.98 -10.12 -3.65
C LYS A 193 14.56 -10.39 -5.05
N VAL A 194 14.80 -11.68 -5.34
CA VAL A 194 15.25 -12.11 -6.66
C VAL A 194 14.29 -11.62 -7.75
N GLY A 195 14.84 -11.08 -8.84
CA GLY A 195 14.07 -10.47 -9.92
C GLY A 195 13.67 -9.02 -9.66
N TYR A 196 14.11 -8.42 -8.56
CA TYR A 196 13.96 -7.00 -8.26
C TYR A 196 15.32 -6.34 -8.03
N VAL A 197 15.39 -5.05 -8.30
CA VAL A 197 16.59 -4.23 -8.22
C VAL A 197 16.29 -2.97 -7.44
N ARG A 198 17.32 -2.42 -6.78
CA ARG A 198 17.17 -1.20 -6.01
C ARG A 198 17.02 0.01 -6.95
N SER A 199 16.07 0.89 -6.65
CA SER A 199 15.93 2.21 -7.29
C SER A 199 17.18 3.06 -7.07
N SER A 200 17.41 4.04 -7.93
CA SER A 200 18.53 4.99 -7.83
C SER A 200 18.51 5.81 -6.54
N ASP A 201 17.32 6.17 -6.05
CA ASP A 201 17.14 6.86 -4.76
C ASP A 201 17.27 5.93 -3.55
N GLY A 202 17.40 4.63 -3.80
CA GLY A 202 17.65 3.61 -2.81
C GLY A 202 16.46 3.23 -1.94
N LYS A 203 15.25 3.71 -2.25
CA LYS A 203 14.05 3.56 -1.40
C LYS A 203 13.13 2.40 -1.80
N GLN A 204 13.22 1.92 -3.04
CA GLN A 204 12.28 0.93 -3.56
C GLN A 204 12.98 -0.20 -4.29
N CYS A 205 12.31 -1.35 -4.33
CA CYS A 205 12.68 -2.47 -5.16
C CYS A 205 11.81 -2.49 -6.42
N LEU A 206 12.43 -2.17 -7.56
CA LEU A 206 11.81 -2.13 -8.88
C LEU A 206 11.96 -3.50 -9.55
N LYS A 207 10.94 -3.93 -10.29
CA LYS A 207 11.01 -5.20 -11.04
C LYS A 207 12.13 -5.10 -12.08
N ALA A 208 13.10 -6.01 -12.01
CA ALA A 208 14.16 -6.10 -13.00
C ALA A 208 13.59 -6.55 -14.34
N ALA A 209 14.08 -5.97 -15.43
CA ALA A 209 13.72 -6.39 -16.77
C ALA A 209 14.39 -7.73 -17.10
N GLU A 210 13.64 -8.59 -17.76
CA GLU A 210 14.08 -9.92 -18.19
C GLU A 210 14.37 -9.93 -19.70
N SER A 211 13.82 -8.98 -20.44
CA SER A 211 13.94 -8.85 -21.89
C SER A 211 14.03 -7.39 -22.37
N MET A 212 14.59 -7.20 -23.55
CA MET A 212 14.60 -5.90 -24.23
C MET A 212 13.18 -5.52 -24.63
N GLY A 213 12.80 -4.27 -24.44
CA GLY A 213 11.43 -3.79 -24.59
C GLY A 213 10.56 -3.93 -23.35
N ASP A 214 11.04 -4.58 -22.28
CA ASP A 214 10.32 -4.64 -21.01
C ASP A 214 10.14 -3.23 -20.43
N PRO A 215 9.01 -2.96 -19.74
CA PRO A 215 8.74 -1.66 -19.15
C PRO A 215 9.76 -1.35 -18.05
N CYS A 216 10.21 -0.10 -18.01
CA CYS A 216 11.15 0.40 -17.03
C CYS A 216 10.80 1.83 -16.62
N ILE A 217 11.31 2.23 -15.46
CA ILE A 217 11.25 3.58 -14.91
C ILE A 217 12.67 4.15 -14.86
N GLU A 218 13.65 3.32 -14.51
CA GLU A 218 15.05 3.70 -14.36
C GLU A 218 16.00 2.68 -14.99
N ASP A 219 17.22 3.11 -15.30
CA ASP A 219 18.26 2.28 -15.93
C ASP A 219 18.64 1.04 -15.10
N SER A 220 18.48 1.08 -13.77
CA SER A 220 18.83 -0.04 -12.88
C SER A 220 18.01 -1.30 -13.21
N GLN A 221 16.77 -1.16 -13.66
CA GLN A 221 15.90 -2.28 -14.04
C GLN A 221 16.44 -3.02 -15.27
N CYS A 222 16.96 -2.28 -16.24
CA CYS A 222 17.50 -2.86 -17.47
C CYS A 222 18.91 -3.42 -17.23
N THR A 223 19.78 -2.66 -16.57
CA THR A 223 21.20 -3.00 -16.40
C THR A 223 21.45 -4.22 -15.51
N ALA A 224 20.50 -4.61 -14.66
CA ALA A 224 20.67 -5.73 -13.74
C ALA A 224 20.83 -7.09 -14.42
N SER A 225 20.07 -7.34 -15.48
CA SER A 225 20.09 -8.62 -16.22
C SER A 225 20.43 -8.41 -17.69
N LEU A 226 20.22 -7.21 -18.23
CA LEU A 226 20.42 -6.88 -19.64
C LEU A 226 21.68 -6.01 -19.77
N ARG A 227 22.78 -6.62 -20.21
CA ARG A 227 24.04 -5.90 -20.43
C ARG A 227 23.86 -4.81 -21.48
N ASN A 228 24.56 -3.70 -21.25
CA ASN A 228 24.61 -2.56 -22.16
C ASN A 228 23.22 -1.99 -22.53
N SER A 229 22.29 -2.04 -21.58
CA SER A 229 20.94 -1.51 -21.72
C SER A 229 20.73 -0.30 -20.83
N LYS A 230 19.67 0.45 -21.12
CA LYS A 230 19.17 1.57 -20.32
C LYS A 230 17.66 1.66 -20.47
N CYS A 231 17.01 2.46 -19.63
CA CYS A 231 15.62 2.81 -19.84
C CYS A 231 15.52 3.87 -20.96
N GLY A 232 14.70 3.58 -21.96
CA GLY A 232 14.43 4.48 -23.09
C GLY A 232 13.43 5.57 -22.72
N ASP A 233 13.35 6.61 -23.57
CA ASP A 233 12.37 7.69 -23.42
C ASP A 233 10.91 7.20 -23.59
N ASP A 234 10.73 6.00 -24.16
CA ASP A 234 9.45 5.29 -24.29
C ASP A 234 9.10 4.42 -23.07
N ASN A 235 9.89 4.52 -21.99
CA ASN A 235 9.79 3.70 -20.78
C ASN A 235 9.97 2.21 -21.04
N THR A 236 10.79 1.84 -22.03
CA THR A 236 11.15 0.45 -22.29
C THR A 236 12.65 0.23 -22.27
N CYS A 237 13.10 -0.96 -21.88
CA CYS A 237 14.52 -1.29 -21.88
C CYS A 237 15.06 -1.34 -23.31
N THR A 238 16.01 -0.46 -23.59
CA THR A 238 16.65 -0.32 -24.90
C THR A 238 18.16 -0.38 -24.76
N CYS A 239 18.86 -0.49 -25.88
CA CYS A 239 20.31 -0.47 -25.88
C CYS A 239 20.87 0.92 -25.56
N LEU A 240 22.06 0.95 -24.95
CA LEU A 240 22.84 2.19 -24.81
C LEU A 240 23.12 2.83 -26.18
N VAL A 241 23.49 4.11 -26.15
CA VAL A 241 23.80 4.89 -27.36
C VAL A 241 24.91 4.19 -28.16
N ASN A 242 24.78 4.23 -29.49
CA ASN A 242 25.69 3.58 -30.45
C ASN A 242 25.74 2.05 -30.38
N LEU A 243 24.77 1.43 -29.71
CA LEU A 243 24.51 -0.01 -29.79
C LEU A 243 23.22 -0.30 -30.56
N LYS A 244 23.13 -1.51 -31.11
CA LYS A 244 21.98 -2.03 -31.87
C LYS A 244 21.55 -3.35 -31.25
N LEU A 245 20.24 -3.48 -31.01
CA LEU A 245 19.64 -4.72 -30.52
C LEU A 245 19.72 -5.81 -31.60
N ARG A 246 20.21 -7.00 -31.23
CA ARG A 246 20.10 -8.23 -32.03
C ARG A 246 19.73 -9.39 -31.13
N GLY A 247 18.59 -10.03 -31.42
CA GLY A 247 17.99 -11.00 -30.51
C GLY A 247 17.73 -10.34 -29.15
N SER A 248 18.37 -10.86 -28.10
CA SER A 248 18.30 -10.33 -26.73
C SER A 248 19.53 -9.54 -26.29
N SER A 249 20.47 -9.23 -27.20
CA SER A 249 21.76 -8.61 -26.85
C SER A 249 22.01 -7.31 -27.60
N CYS A 250 22.71 -6.37 -26.97
CA CYS A 250 23.12 -5.10 -27.55
C CYS A 250 24.55 -5.18 -28.09
N PHE A 251 24.69 -4.94 -29.39
CA PHE A 251 25.98 -4.99 -30.09
C PHE A 251 26.39 -3.60 -30.55
N ARG A 252 27.69 -3.35 -30.69
CA ARG A 252 28.17 -2.08 -31.26
C ARG A 252 27.65 -1.89 -32.68
N LYS A 253 27.21 -0.67 -33.01
CA LYS A 253 26.89 -0.30 -34.38
C LYS A 253 28.16 -0.36 -35.23
N LEU A 254 28.05 -0.97 -36.40
CA LEU A 254 29.12 -0.96 -37.39
C LEU A 254 29.34 0.48 -37.85
N ASN A 255 30.60 0.90 -37.95
CA ASN A 255 30.92 2.13 -38.66
C ASN A 255 30.90 1.82 -40.16
N SER A 256 29.77 2.10 -40.82
CA SER A 256 29.55 1.77 -42.22
C SER A 256 30.56 2.46 -43.15
N GLN A 257 31.12 3.61 -42.75
CA GLN A 257 32.16 4.31 -43.52
C GLN A 257 33.52 3.60 -43.48
N MET A 258 33.77 2.85 -42.41
CA MET A 258 34.99 2.08 -42.21
C MET A 258 34.92 0.69 -42.84
N LEU A 259 33.75 0.20 -43.23
CA LEU A 259 33.61 -1.10 -43.87
C LEU A 259 34.43 -1.14 -45.17
N GLY A 260 35.34 -2.10 -45.27
CA GLY A 260 36.28 -2.16 -46.38
C GLY A 260 37.41 -1.12 -46.33
N LYS A 261 37.53 -0.29 -45.30
CA LYS A 261 38.67 0.63 -45.11
C LYS A 261 39.78 -0.01 -44.29
N GLY A 262 40.96 0.61 -44.38
CA GLY A 262 42.15 0.18 -43.63
C GLY A 262 41.91 0.23 -42.12
N CYS A 263 42.38 -0.79 -41.41
CA CYS A 263 42.34 -0.85 -39.95
C CYS A 263 43.60 -1.51 -39.40
N VAL A 264 43.90 -1.19 -38.15
CA VAL A 264 44.96 -1.79 -37.33
C VAL A 264 44.36 -2.75 -36.30
N ASN A 265 43.21 -2.39 -35.74
CA ASN A 265 42.47 -3.20 -34.78
C ASN A 265 40.96 -3.07 -34.99
N ARG A 266 40.19 -3.99 -34.40
CA ARG A 266 38.73 -4.06 -34.56
C ARG A 266 37.97 -2.85 -34.02
N ALA A 267 38.53 -2.13 -33.04
CA ALA A 267 37.87 -0.97 -32.45
C ALA A 267 37.67 0.16 -33.47
N GLN A 268 38.50 0.22 -34.52
CA GLN A 268 38.37 1.16 -35.63
C GLN A 268 37.21 0.83 -36.59
N CYS A 269 36.58 -0.34 -36.46
CA CYS A 269 35.52 -0.80 -37.35
C CYS A 269 34.11 -0.57 -36.81
N VAL A 270 33.97 -0.03 -35.60
CA VAL A 270 32.69 0.20 -34.91
C VAL A 270 32.52 1.67 -34.58
N GLU A 271 31.28 2.10 -34.38
CA GLU A 271 31.00 3.42 -33.84
C GLU A 271 31.60 3.55 -32.42
N PRO A 272 32.24 4.69 -32.08
CA PRO A 272 32.73 4.94 -30.74
C PRO A 272 31.56 5.03 -29.76
N THR A 273 31.75 4.47 -28.57
CA THR A 273 30.73 4.39 -27.51
C THR A 273 31.12 5.36 -26.42
N ILE A 274 30.22 6.29 -26.09
CA ILE A 274 30.41 7.29 -25.04
C ILE A 274 29.37 7.00 -23.95
N PRO A 275 29.73 6.96 -22.65
CA PRO A 275 31.06 7.11 -22.07
C PRO A 275 31.91 5.82 -22.12
N GLU A 276 33.23 5.97 -22.05
CA GLU A 276 34.25 4.90 -22.10
C GLU A 276 34.17 3.86 -20.96
N THR A 277 33.26 4.04 -19.99
CA THR A 277 33.19 3.24 -18.75
C THR A 277 32.30 2.01 -18.81
N ALA A 278 31.58 1.75 -19.90
CA ALA A 278 30.44 0.81 -19.88
C ALA A 278 30.50 -0.33 -20.91
N LEU A 279 31.64 -0.62 -21.53
CA LEU A 279 31.74 -1.77 -22.43
C LEU A 279 32.87 -2.68 -21.99
N ASP A 280 32.47 -3.83 -21.46
CA ASP A 280 33.34 -4.99 -21.30
C ASP A 280 33.95 -5.31 -22.68
N GLU A 281 35.26 -5.07 -22.85
CA GLU A 281 36.00 -5.24 -24.10
C GLU A 281 35.88 -6.67 -24.67
N THR A 282 35.39 -7.61 -23.86
CA THR A 282 35.21 -9.02 -24.21
C THR A 282 33.90 -9.32 -24.95
N ASP A 283 32.90 -8.43 -24.91
CA ASP A 283 31.54 -8.77 -25.33
C ASP A 283 31.16 -8.21 -26.72
N VAL A 284 31.25 -9.14 -27.68
CA VAL A 284 30.44 -9.28 -28.90
C VAL A 284 30.67 -8.30 -30.07
N THR A 285 31.55 -8.71 -30.99
CA THR A 285 31.80 -8.00 -32.26
C THR A 285 31.43 -8.86 -33.46
N ASN A 286 30.38 -8.46 -34.17
CA ASN A 286 29.99 -8.99 -35.49
C ASN A 286 30.89 -8.48 -36.63
N VAL A 287 31.89 -7.65 -36.30
CA VAL A 287 32.84 -7.00 -37.20
C VAL A 287 34.26 -7.19 -36.67
N ASP A 288 35.24 -7.33 -37.55
CA ASP A 288 36.65 -7.51 -37.19
C ASP A 288 37.59 -6.84 -38.22
N CYS A 289 38.84 -6.62 -37.83
CA CYS A 289 39.88 -6.12 -38.71
C CYS A 289 40.63 -7.30 -39.35
N ILE A 290 40.20 -7.73 -40.53
CA ILE A 290 40.74 -8.91 -41.21
C ILE A 290 41.63 -8.46 -42.36
N ASN A 291 42.89 -8.90 -42.37
CA ASN A 291 43.89 -8.52 -43.38
C ASN A 291 44.05 -6.99 -43.53
N GLY A 292 44.02 -6.28 -42.40
CA GLY A 292 44.14 -4.82 -42.35
C GLY A 292 42.94 -4.07 -42.93
N ARG A 293 41.78 -4.74 -43.08
CA ARG A 293 40.54 -4.14 -43.58
C ARG A 293 39.35 -4.49 -42.69
N CYS A 294 38.51 -3.52 -42.37
CA CYS A 294 37.29 -3.78 -41.60
C CYS A 294 36.32 -4.64 -42.41
N SER A 295 35.88 -5.74 -41.84
CA SER A 295 34.97 -6.70 -42.46
C SER A 295 34.09 -7.37 -41.42
N CYS A 296 33.05 -8.11 -41.84
CA CYS A 296 32.28 -8.90 -40.89
C CYS A 296 33.15 -9.98 -40.26
N ALA A 297 32.99 -10.21 -38.96
CA ALA A 297 33.67 -11.28 -38.26
C ALA A 297 33.29 -12.65 -38.86
N VAL A 298 34.13 -13.66 -38.61
CA VAL A 298 33.85 -15.04 -39.09
C VAL A 298 32.48 -15.49 -38.58
N GLY A 299 31.63 -15.99 -39.49
CA GLY A 299 30.25 -16.40 -39.17
C GLY A 299 29.19 -15.31 -39.43
N TYR A 300 29.61 -14.12 -39.86
CA TYR A 300 28.73 -12.99 -40.17
C TYR A 300 28.85 -12.55 -41.64
N THR A 301 27.76 -11.99 -42.16
CA THR A 301 27.63 -11.46 -43.52
C THR A 301 27.02 -10.07 -43.49
N GLN A 302 27.36 -9.24 -44.46
CA GLN A 302 26.85 -7.87 -44.55
C GLN A 302 25.36 -7.87 -44.90
N THR A 303 24.61 -6.91 -44.36
CA THR A 303 23.25 -6.61 -44.79
C THR A 303 23.24 -5.96 -46.17
N GLU A 304 22.10 -6.01 -46.86
CA GLU A 304 21.92 -5.35 -48.17
C GLU A 304 22.16 -3.83 -48.10
N ALA A 305 21.83 -3.21 -46.97
CA ALA A 305 22.07 -1.79 -46.72
C ALA A 305 23.55 -1.47 -46.39
N MET A 306 24.43 -2.48 -46.27
CA MET A 306 25.85 -2.34 -45.93
C MET A 306 26.12 -1.61 -44.61
N ASP A 307 25.13 -1.57 -43.73
CA ASP A 307 25.14 -0.86 -42.45
C ASP A 307 25.28 -1.82 -41.26
N ASP A 308 25.30 -3.13 -41.52
CA ASP A 308 25.34 -4.14 -40.47
C ASP A 308 25.96 -5.49 -40.92
N CYS A 309 26.40 -6.30 -39.96
CA CYS A 309 26.87 -7.67 -40.12
C CYS A 309 25.98 -8.63 -39.30
N ILE A 310 25.27 -9.54 -39.97
CA ILE A 310 24.32 -10.51 -39.38
C ILE A 310 24.82 -11.94 -39.51
N ARG A 311 24.40 -12.86 -38.65
CA ARG A 311 24.86 -14.26 -38.77
C ARG A 311 24.28 -14.91 -40.01
N PHE A 312 25.00 -15.88 -40.59
CA PHE A 312 24.51 -16.66 -41.74
C PHE A 312 23.12 -17.30 -41.51
N SER A 313 22.77 -17.65 -40.27
CA SER A 313 21.47 -18.21 -39.90
C SER A 313 20.30 -17.21 -39.93
N GLU A 314 20.58 -15.90 -39.82
CA GLU A 314 19.57 -14.84 -39.78
C GLU A 314 19.18 -14.35 -41.19
N ASN A 315 19.98 -14.67 -42.21
CA ASN A 315 19.67 -14.39 -43.62
C ASN A 315 18.43 -15.16 -44.15
N GLY A 316 17.94 -16.17 -43.42
CA GLY A 316 16.84 -17.03 -43.86
C GLY A 316 15.43 -16.51 -43.57
N THR A 317 15.27 -15.47 -42.74
CA THR A 317 13.94 -15.03 -42.25
C THR A 317 13.38 -13.77 -42.93
N SER A 318 14.01 -13.29 -44.01
CA SER A 318 13.40 -12.27 -44.90
C SER A 318 13.11 -12.85 -46.27
N LYS A 319 12.06 -13.67 -46.37
CA LYS A 319 11.32 -13.84 -47.63
C LYS A 319 9.83 -13.74 -47.35
N SER A 320 9.31 -12.56 -47.67
CA SER A 320 7.99 -12.31 -48.25
C SER A 320 6.79 -13.03 -47.62
N LYS A 321 6.01 -12.28 -46.84
CA LYS A 321 4.55 -12.46 -46.88
C LYS A 321 4.10 -12.08 -48.28
N ASN A 322 3.89 -13.05 -49.16
CA ASN A 322 2.76 -13.09 -50.10
C ASN A 322 2.74 -14.37 -50.95
N ALA A 323 1.58 -15.03 -50.89
CA ALA A 323 0.95 -15.93 -51.86
C ALA A 323 1.78 -17.08 -52.46
N SER A 324 1.38 -18.31 -52.14
CA SER A 324 1.65 -19.47 -52.99
C SER A 324 0.41 -20.36 -53.04
N VAL A 325 -0.36 -20.15 -54.10
CA VAL A 325 -1.40 -21.03 -54.65
C VAL A 325 -0.81 -22.45 -54.77
N SER A 326 -1.42 -23.43 -54.11
CA SER A 326 -1.07 -24.84 -54.28
C SER A 326 -1.71 -25.37 -55.57
N LEU A 327 -0.90 -25.49 -56.62
CA LEU A 327 -1.23 -26.25 -57.83
C LEU A 327 -0.92 -27.73 -57.58
N LEU A 328 -1.98 -28.53 -57.47
CA LEU A 328 -1.93 -29.99 -57.49
C LEU A 328 -1.62 -30.44 -58.92
N PHE A 329 -0.43 -30.99 -59.16
CA PHE A 329 -0.16 -31.80 -60.34
C PHE A 329 -0.04 -33.26 -59.96
N SER A 330 -1.05 -33.99 -60.41
CA SER A 330 -1.12 -35.44 -60.53
C SER A 330 0.06 -36.01 -61.30
N SER A 331 0.60 -37.12 -60.82
CA SER A 331 1.32 -38.07 -61.67
C SER A 331 0.86 -39.48 -61.34
N ILE A 332 0.32 -40.11 -62.38
CA ILE A 332 -0.30 -41.42 -62.45
C ILE A 332 0.70 -42.33 -63.18
N LEU A 333 0.78 -43.60 -62.75
CA LEU A 333 1.34 -44.80 -63.44
C LEU A 333 2.88 -44.90 -63.47
N ILE A 334 3.56 -46.01 -63.12
CA ILE A 334 3.29 -47.46 -63.19
C ILE A 334 4.24 -48.18 -62.21
N TYR A 335 3.76 -49.14 -61.41
CA TYR A 335 4.36 -50.49 -61.31
C TYR A 335 3.33 -51.44 -60.70
N LEU A 336 2.85 -52.35 -61.55
CA LEU A 336 1.86 -53.39 -61.26
C LEU A 336 2.54 -54.68 -60.77
N ALA A 337 1.73 -55.45 -60.03
CA ALA A 337 1.74 -56.90 -59.89
C ALA A 337 2.75 -57.53 -58.92
N HIS A 338 2.30 -57.89 -57.72
CA HIS A 338 1.79 -59.24 -57.41
C HIS A 338 1.58 -59.39 -55.90
N LEU A 339 0.33 -59.53 -55.47
CA LEU A 339 -0.17 -60.66 -54.68
C LEU A 339 -1.67 -60.47 -54.41
N ASN A 340 -2.44 -61.07 -55.31
CA ASN A 340 -3.84 -61.39 -55.12
C ASN A 340 -3.89 -62.66 -54.25
N GLN A 341 -4.56 -62.62 -53.10
CA GLN A 341 -5.46 -63.65 -52.56
C GLN A 341 -5.71 -63.40 -51.06
N GLY A 342 -6.94 -62.99 -50.75
CA GLY A 342 -7.48 -62.83 -49.40
C GLY A 342 -8.99 -62.76 -49.50
N CYS A 343 -9.59 -63.91 -49.79
CA CYS A 343 -11.01 -64.10 -50.07
C CYS A 343 -11.85 -63.99 -48.78
N ASN A 344 -13.02 -63.37 -48.94
CA ASN A 344 -14.33 -63.75 -48.41
C ASN A 344 -14.67 -63.62 -46.91
N LYS A 345 -15.78 -62.88 -46.70
CA LYS A 345 -16.88 -63.08 -45.74
C LYS A 345 -16.65 -64.07 -44.58
N GLN A 346 -16.69 -63.53 -43.37
CA GLN A 346 -17.75 -63.82 -42.40
C GLN A 346 -18.03 -62.61 -41.54
#